data_AF-A0A7G5MWX8-F1
#
_entry.id   AF-A0A7G5MWX8-F1
#
_cell.length_a   1.000
_cell.length_b   1.000
_cell.length_c   1.000
_cell.angle_alpha   90.00
_cell.angle_beta   90.00
_cell.angle_gamma   90.00
#
_symmetry.space_group_name_H-M   'P 1'
#
loop_
_entity.id
_entity.type
_entity.pdbx_description
1 polymer ?
#
loop_
_entity_poly.entity_id
_entity_poly.type
_entity_poly.pdbx_seq_one_letter_code
_entity_poly.pdbx_strand_id
1 'polypeptide(L)'
;MICLPDDAAELKEYLPRYKVHLVDPKNTDPGKFPGDWRLILETLSCGNHKKDLIQYIKNHERELEGLSAKASRALLTMLGSDMKRKHYKEEITVCRALEELKEEGKSEGKIEGKREEEVNIIRKMLRKRLTVITICHWLDAEESFVKKVAELQNKYPDYSNAQILEEYEKRMKP
;
A
#
# COMPACT_ATOMS: atom_id res chain seq x y z
N MET A 1 -10.59 11.01 28.50
CA MET A 1 -11.98 11.37 28.83
C MET A 1 -12.53 12.07 27.59
N ILE A 2 -13.58 11.54 26.98
CA ILE A 2 -14.17 12.17 25.79
C ILE A 2 -14.85 13.46 26.25
N CYS A 3 -14.38 14.61 25.76
CA CYS A 3 -15.02 15.89 25.99
C CYS A 3 -16.14 16.06 24.96
N LEU A 4 -17.38 16.08 25.42
CA LEU A 4 -18.53 16.39 24.58
C LEU A 4 -18.69 17.91 24.47
N PRO A 5 -19.15 18.43 23.33
CA PRO A 5 -19.49 19.85 23.20
C PRO A 5 -20.68 20.22 24.10
N ASP A 6 -20.78 21.50 24.46
CA ASP A 6 -21.69 22.01 25.50
C ASP A 6 -23.18 21.80 25.17
N ASP A 7 -23.52 21.73 23.88
CA ASP A 7 -24.87 21.45 23.36
C ASP A 7 -25.26 19.96 23.43
N ALA A 8 -24.31 19.07 23.71
CA ALA A 8 -24.51 17.63 23.86
C ALA A 8 -24.59 17.18 25.34
N ALA A 9 -24.82 18.11 26.27
CA ALA A 9 -24.85 17.83 27.71
C ALA A 9 -25.88 16.75 28.10
N GLU A 10 -27.05 16.74 27.46
CA GLU A 10 -28.12 15.76 27.68
C GLU A 10 -27.71 14.34 27.23
N LEU A 11 -26.83 14.21 26.24
CA LEU A 11 -26.32 12.92 25.76
C LEU A 11 -25.39 12.25 26.79
N LYS A 12 -24.88 13.01 27.76
CA LYS A 12 -23.96 12.52 28.79
C LYS A 12 -24.59 11.49 29.73
N GLU A 13 -25.92 11.53 29.91
CA GLU A 13 -26.66 10.54 30.71
C GLU A 13 -26.87 9.22 29.94
N TYR A 14 -26.98 9.31 28.62
CA TYR A 14 -27.13 8.15 27.73
C TYR A 14 -25.80 7.54 27.30
N LEU A 15 -24.68 8.26 27.50
CA LEU A 15 -23.35 7.78 27.24
C LEU A 15 -22.82 7.04 28.47
N PRO A 16 -22.83 5.69 28.47
CA PRO A 16 -22.15 4.91 29.50
C PRO A 16 -20.73 5.43 29.71
N ARG A 17 -20.32 5.55 30.98
CA ARG A 17 -18.95 5.92 31.39
C ARG A 17 -17.97 4.79 31.09
N TYR A 18 -17.86 4.38 29.83
CA TYR A 18 -16.87 3.41 29.39
C TYR A 18 -15.49 4.04 29.55
N LYS A 19 -14.62 3.36 30.30
CA LYS A 19 -13.20 3.68 30.31
C LYS A 19 -12.62 3.27 28.96
N VAL A 20 -12.27 4.25 28.13
CA VAL A 20 -11.52 4.02 26.91
C VAL A 20 -10.05 3.80 27.31
N HIS A 21 -9.55 2.60 27.05
CA HIS A 21 -8.14 2.29 27.21
C HIS A 21 -7.47 2.43 25.84
N LEU A 22 -6.55 3.39 25.72
CA LEU A 22 -5.68 3.48 24.55
C LEU A 22 -4.55 2.49 24.73
N VAL A 23 -4.42 1.58 23.78
CA VAL A 23 -3.36 0.57 23.73
C VAL A 23 -2.43 0.94 22.60
N ASP A 24 -1.17 1.18 22.94
CA ASP A 24 -0.09 1.26 21.95
C ASP A 24 0.55 -0.13 21.86
N PRO A 25 0.44 -0.85 20.72
CA PRO A 25 1.02 -2.17 20.55
C PRO A 25 2.53 -2.24 20.80
N LYS A 26 3.26 -1.11 20.70
CA LYS A 26 4.70 -1.06 20.93
C LYS A 26 5.08 -1.07 22.40
N ASN A 27 4.26 -0.40 23.22
CA ASN A 27 4.54 -0.15 24.63
C ASN A 27 3.69 -1.04 25.56
N THR A 28 2.96 -1.98 24.99
CA THR A 28 2.05 -2.87 25.71
C THR A 28 2.57 -4.29 25.62
N ASP A 29 2.71 -4.95 26.77
CA ASP A 29 2.98 -6.38 26.85
C ASP A 29 1.78 -7.18 26.32
N PRO A 30 1.91 -7.86 25.16
CA PRO A 30 0.82 -8.62 24.57
C PRO A 30 0.35 -9.78 25.46
N GLY A 31 1.20 -10.31 26.34
CA GLY A 31 0.85 -11.40 27.25
C GLY A 31 -0.27 -11.07 28.23
N LYS A 32 -0.58 -9.77 28.41
CA LYS A 32 -1.72 -9.29 29.21
C LYS A 32 -3.07 -9.43 28.52
N PHE A 33 -3.08 -9.73 27.21
CA PHE A 33 -4.28 -9.87 26.41
C PHE A 33 -4.45 -11.34 26.04
N PRO A 34 -5.59 -11.97 26.37
CA PRO A 34 -5.84 -13.35 25.98
C PRO A 34 -6.36 -13.47 24.54
N GLY A 35 -6.19 -14.65 23.94
CA GLY A 35 -6.76 -15.01 22.64
C GLY A 35 -6.22 -14.19 21.48
N ASP A 36 -7.07 -13.92 20.49
CA ASP A 36 -6.73 -13.23 19.24
C ASP A 36 -5.99 -11.90 19.46
N TRP A 37 -6.32 -11.15 20.53
CA TRP A 37 -5.67 -9.86 20.81
C TRP A 37 -4.19 -9.99 21.12
N ARG A 38 -3.75 -11.11 21.72
CA ARG A 38 -2.34 -11.39 21.95
C ARG A 38 -1.58 -11.36 20.63
N LEU A 39 -2.02 -12.19 19.69
CA LEU A 39 -1.41 -12.36 18.39
C LEU A 39 -1.48 -11.08 17.54
N ILE A 40 -2.59 -10.34 17.62
CA ILE A 40 -2.71 -9.02 16.97
C ILE A 40 -1.63 -8.06 17.49
N LEU A 41 -1.51 -7.92 18.82
CA LEU A 41 -0.56 -6.99 19.42
C LEU A 41 0.90 -7.42 19.19
N GLU A 42 1.20 -8.72 19.31
CA GLU A 42 2.52 -9.28 18.99
C GLU A 42 2.88 -8.98 17.52
N THR A 43 1.97 -9.22 16.57
CA THR A 43 2.21 -8.93 15.15
C THR A 43 2.44 -7.43 14.90
N LEU A 44 1.61 -6.56 15.49
CA LEU A 44 1.73 -5.12 15.32
C LEU A 44 3.01 -4.56 15.95
N SER A 45 3.51 -5.18 17.03
CA SER A 45 4.78 -4.80 17.65
C SER A 45 5.97 -4.94 16.69
N CYS A 46 5.90 -5.91 15.76
CA CYS A 46 6.90 -6.12 14.71
C CYS A 46 6.81 -5.13 13.53
N GLY A 47 5.73 -4.35 13.43
CA GLY A 47 5.34 -3.62 12.21
C GLY A 47 6.35 -2.58 11.68
N ASN A 48 7.29 -2.08 12.50
CA ASN A 48 8.29 -1.12 12.01
C ASN A 48 9.46 -1.79 11.27
N HIS A 49 9.66 -3.10 11.45
CA HIS A 49 10.77 -3.84 10.88
C HIS A 49 10.25 -4.95 9.97
N LYS A 50 10.27 -4.71 8.66
CA LYS A 50 9.79 -5.66 7.65
C LYS A 50 10.36 -7.08 7.83
N LYS A 51 11.64 -7.19 8.19
CA LYS A 51 12.28 -8.50 8.43
C LYS A 51 11.70 -9.22 9.64
N ASP A 52 11.51 -8.50 10.73
CA ASP A 52 11.00 -9.05 11.99
C ASP A 52 9.53 -9.45 11.83
N LEU A 53 8.73 -8.62 11.16
CA LEU A 53 7.34 -8.96 10.82
C LEU A 53 7.26 -10.22 9.94
N ILE A 54 8.08 -10.32 8.88
CA ILE A 54 8.11 -11.51 8.03
C ILE A 54 8.55 -12.75 8.82
N GLN A 55 9.55 -12.62 9.68
CA GLN A 55 10.03 -13.74 10.49
C GLN A 55 8.97 -14.17 11.51
N TYR A 56 8.29 -13.22 12.14
CA TYR A 56 7.21 -13.46 13.07
C TYR A 56 6.07 -14.22 12.40
N ILE A 57 5.58 -13.72 11.25
CA ILE A 57 4.49 -14.37 10.50
C ILE A 57 4.85 -15.82 10.15
N LYS A 58 6.09 -16.07 9.70
CA LYS A 58 6.56 -17.43 9.40
C LYS A 58 6.60 -18.33 10.63
N ASN A 59 7.04 -17.80 11.76
CA ASN A 59 7.15 -18.58 12.99
C ASN A 59 5.79 -18.88 13.63
N HIS A 60 4.79 -18.02 13.40
CA HIS A 60 3.45 -18.07 14.01
C HIS A 60 2.33 -18.32 12.99
N GLU A 61 2.67 -18.90 11.83
CA GLU A 61 1.73 -19.09 10.71
C GLU A 61 0.45 -19.81 11.14
N ARG A 62 0.57 -20.95 11.83
CA ARG A 62 -0.59 -21.73 12.31
C ARG A 62 -1.46 -20.96 13.30
N GLU A 63 -0.85 -20.15 14.15
CA GLU A 63 -1.56 -19.34 15.15
C GLU A 63 -2.32 -18.19 14.47
N LEU A 64 -1.70 -17.57 13.47
CA LEU A 64 -2.30 -16.50 12.67
C LEU A 64 -3.42 -17.02 11.74
N GLU A 65 -3.31 -18.24 11.23
CA GLU A 65 -4.38 -18.92 10.50
C GLU A 65 -5.56 -19.28 11.40
N GLY A 66 -5.31 -19.55 12.69
CA GLY A 66 -6.33 -19.85 13.69
C GLY A 66 -7.11 -18.64 14.20
N LEU A 67 -6.75 -17.42 13.79
CA LEU A 67 -7.47 -16.21 14.19
C LEU A 67 -8.91 -16.22 13.70
N SER A 68 -9.83 -15.72 14.54
CA SER A 68 -11.22 -15.55 14.11
C SER A 68 -11.29 -14.61 12.90
N ALA A 69 -12.28 -14.80 12.02
CA ALA A 69 -12.47 -13.93 10.86
C ALA A 69 -12.57 -12.44 11.24
N LYS A 70 -13.04 -12.10 12.45
CA LYS A 70 -13.07 -10.73 12.95
C LYS A 70 -11.66 -10.23 13.32
N ALA A 71 -10.86 -11.06 14.00
CA ALA A 71 -9.49 -10.73 14.36
C ALA A 71 -8.58 -10.62 13.15
N SER A 72 -8.67 -11.55 12.19
CA SER A 72 -7.93 -11.52 10.93
C SER A 72 -8.16 -10.20 10.19
N ARG A 73 -9.43 -9.79 10.05
CA ARG A 73 -9.80 -8.51 9.43
C ARG A 73 -9.26 -7.30 10.20
N ALA A 74 -9.34 -7.32 11.53
CA ALA A 74 -8.83 -6.24 12.35
C ALA A 74 -7.31 -6.07 12.18
N LEU A 75 -6.57 -7.18 12.24
CA LEU A 75 -5.12 -7.18 12.07
C LEU A 75 -4.71 -6.65 10.69
N LEU A 76 -5.33 -7.16 9.62
CA LEU A 76 -5.02 -6.76 8.25
C LEU A 76 -5.32 -5.27 8.04
N THR A 77 -6.45 -4.78 8.55
CA THR A 77 -6.78 -3.36 8.51
C THR A 77 -5.75 -2.51 9.26
N MET A 78 -5.31 -2.95 10.45
CA MET A 78 -4.30 -2.24 11.23
C MET A 78 -2.90 -2.27 10.58
N LEU A 79 -2.60 -3.28 9.76
CA LEU A 79 -1.38 -3.36 8.96
C LEU A 79 -1.42 -2.48 7.70
N GLY A 80 -2.52 -1.75 7.46
CA GLY A 80 -2.69 -0.91 6.28
C GLY A 80 -3.08 -1.67 5.02
N SER A 81 -3.51 -2.92 5.15
CA SER A 81 -4.14 -3.65 4.05
C SER A 81 -5.52 -3.05 3.79
N ASP A 82 -5.64 -2.18 2.78
CA ASP A 82 -6.94 -1.69 2.29
C ASP A 82 -7.72 -2.84 1.64
N MET A 83 -8.31 -3.70 2.47
CA MET A 83 -9.14 -4.80 2.00
C MET A 83 -10.37 -4.22 1.30
N LYS A 84 -10.35 -4.27 -0.05
CA LYS A 84 -11.48 -3.87 -0.89
C LYS A 84 -12.74 -4.62 -0.42
N ARG A 85 -13.88 -3.93 -0.45
CA ARG A 85 -15.19 -4.44 0.02
C ARG A 85 -15.57 -5.84 -0.51
N LYS A 86 -15.01 -6.24 -1.66
CA LYS A 86 -15.20 -7.57 -2.28
C LYS A 86 -14.70 -8.73 -1.40
N HIS A 87 -13.66 -8.51 -0.61
CA HIS A 87 -13.07 -9.52 0.28
C HIS A 87 -13.87 -9.75 1.58
N TYR A 88 -14.93 -8.98 1.84
CA TYR A 88 -15.75 -9.16 3.06
C TYR A 88 -16.64 -10.42 3.02
N LYS A 89 -16.80 -11.04 1.85
CA LYS A 89 -17.61 -12.26 1.66
C LYS A 89 -16.78 -13.55 1.68
N GLU A 90 -15.46 -13.46 1.57
CA GLU A 90 -14.55 -14.61 1.54
C GLU A 90 -13.85 -14.75 2.89
N GLU A 91 -13.70 -15.98 3.39
CA GLU A 91 -12.85 -16.26 4.56
C GLU A 91 -11.39 -16.14 4.14
N ILE A 92 -10.81 -14.96 4.39
CA ILE A 92 -9.40 -14.69 4.12
C ILE A 92 -8.63 -14.74 5.43
N THR A 93 -7.63 -15.63 5.48
CA THR A 93 -6.67 -15.71 6.58
C THR A 93 -5.64 -14.60 6.47
N VAL A 94 -5.02 -14.23 7.59
CA VAL A 94 -3.99 -13.17 7.62
C VAL A 94 -2.82 -13.51 6.72
N CYS A 95 -2.31 -14.76 6.80
CA CYS A 95 -1.17 -15.21 6.00
C CYS A 95 -1.46 -15.08 4.50
N ARG A 96 -2.61 -15.57 4.05
CA ARG A 96 -3.01 -15.50 2.64
C ARG A 96 -3.12 -14.06 2.14
N ALA A 97 -3.75 -13.17 2.91
CA ALA A 97 -3.86 -11.76 2.53
C ALA A 97 -2.49 -11.07 2.39
N LEU A 98 -1.54 -11.40 3.27
CA LEU A 98 -0.20 -10.83 3.22
C LEU A 98 0.61 -11.36 2.02
N GLU A 99 0.40 -12.62 1.64
CA GLU A 99 0.98 -13.19 0.41
C GLU A 99 0.41 -12.54 -0.85
N GLU A 100 -0.92 -12.36 -0.91
CA GLU A 100 -1.59 -11.68 -2.02
C GLU A 100 -1.05 -10.25 -2.18
N LEU A 101 -0.94 -9.48 -1.10
CA LEU A 101 -0.36 -8.13 -1.11
C LEU A 101 1.10 -8.11 -1.59
N LYS A 102 1.89 -9.12 -1.21
CA LYS A 102 3.28 -9.23 -1.65
C LYS A 102 3.37 -9.50 -3.15
N GLU A 103 2.56 -10.40 -3.69
CA GLU A 103 2.56 -10.69 -5.13
C GLU A 103 1.95 -9.55 -5.94
N GLU A 104 0.91 -8.88 -5.43
CA GLU A 104 0.37 -7.64 -6.01
C GLU A 104 1.49 -6.60 -6.14
N GLY A 105 2.18 -6.26 -5.05
CA GLY A 105 3.26 -5.26 -5.09
C GLY A 105 4.43 -5.66 -6.00
N LYS A 106 4.76 -6.95 -6.11
CA LYS A 106 5.77 -7.44 -7.06
C LYS A 106 5.30 -7.30 -8.52
N SER A 107 4.03 -7.57 -8.78
CA SER A 107 3.44 -7.44 -10.12
C SER A 107 3.37 -5.98 -10.56
N GLU A 108 2.91 -5.08 -9.67
CA GLU A 108 2.86 -3.64 -9.88
C GLU A 108 4.26 -3.08 -10.12
N GLY A 109 5.22 -3.40 -9.25
CA GLY A 109 6.60 -2.95 -9.42
C GLY A 109 7.26 -3.44 -10.70
N LYS A 110 6.91 -4.64 -11.20
CA LYS A 110 7.40 -5.14 -12.50
C LYS A 110 6.79 -4.37 -13.67
N ILE A 111 5.53 -3.97 -13.57
CA ILE A 111 4.85 -3.18 -14.60
C ILE A 111 5.41 -1.76 -14.62
N GLU A 112 5.52 -1.12 -13.47
CA GLU A 112 6.07 0.22 -13.31
C GLU A 112 7.52 0.28 -13.80
N GLY A 113 8.37 -0.66 -13.37
CA GLY A 113 9.77 -0.74 -13.81
C GLY A 113 9.93 -0.94 -15.33
N LYS A 114 9.01 -1.67 -15.98
CA LYS A 114 9.01 -1.80 -17.45
C LYS A 114 8.67 -0.48 -18.14
N ARG A 115 7.65 0.25 -17.65
CA ARG A 115 7.28 1.56 -18.21
C ARG A 115 8.39 2.59 -18.00
N GLU A 116 9.02 2.59 -16.83
CA GLU A 116 10.15 3.48 -16.56
C GLU A 116 11.35 3.20 -17.47
N GLU A 117 11.62 1.92 -17.75
CA GLU A 117 12.68 1.55 -18.68
C GLU A 117 12.35 1.93 -20.13
N GLU A 118 11.08 1.82 -20.55
CA GLU A 118 10.65 2.31 -21.86
C GLU A 118 10.93 3.82 -22.02
N VAL A 119 10.56 4.62 -21.02
CA VAL A 119 10.90 6.06 -20.98
C VAL A 119 12.41 6.26 -20.99
N ASN A 120 13.17 5.49 -20.22
CA ASN A 120 14.63 5.56 -20.19
C ASN A 120 15.24 5.36 -21.59
N ILE A 121 14.77 4.34 -22.32
CA ILE A 121 15.22 4.02 -23.67
C ILE A 121 14.87 5.16 -24.63
N ILE A 122 13.63 5.65 -24.61
CA ILE A 122 13.20 6.79 -25.43
C ILE A 122 14.09 8.00 -25.16
N ARG A 123 14.33 8.35 -23.90
CA ARG A 123 15.19 9.49 -23.53
C ARG A 123 16.62 9.32 -24.06
N LYS A 124 17.19 8.12 -23.93
CA LYS A 124 18.53 7.80 -24.47
C LYS A 124 18.57 7.95 -26.00
N MET A 125 17.54 7.49 -26.70
CA MET A 125 17.44 7.61 -28.17
C MET A 125 17.29 9.08 -28.60
N LEU A 126 16.47 9.87 -27.91
CA LEU A 126 16.32 11.30 -28.16
C LEU A 126 17.63 12.08 -27.93
N ARG A 127 18.40 11.75 -26.89
CA ARG A 127 19.74 12.35 -26.67
C ARG A 127 20.72 12.04 -27.80
N LYS A 128 20.56 10.89 -28.47
CA LYS A 128 21.31 10.52 -29.68
C LYS A 128 20.76 11.18 -30.96
N ARG A 129 19.82 12.12 -30.83
CA ARG A 129 19.18 12.88 -31.93
C ARG A 129 18.40 12.00 -32.91
N LEU A 130 17.90 10.85 -32.45
CA LEU A 130 16.96 10.05 -33.23
C LEU A 130 15.60 10.77 -33.30
N THR A 131 14.92 10.65 -34.44
CA THR A 131 13.61 11.28 -34.63
C THR A 131 12.51 10.49 -33.92
N VAL A 132 11.43 11.18 -33.55
CA VAL A 132 10.24 10.56 -32.95
C VAL A 132 9.74 9.38 -33.79
N ILE A 133 9.66 9.55 -35.12
CA ILE A 133 9.17 8.53 -36.05
C ILE A 133 10.05 7.27 -35.99
N THR A 134 11.39 7.47 -36.00
CA THR A 134 12.34 6.37 -35.89
C THR A 134 12.15 5.62 -34.56
N ILE A 135 12.02 6.35 -33.45
CA ILE A 135 11.84 5.75 -32.13
C ILE A 135 10.54 4.95 -32.05
N CYS A 136 9.43 5.49 -32.56
CA CYS A 136 8.14 4.78 -32.61
C CYS A 136 8.27 3.48 -33.40
N HIS A 137 8.93 3.51 -34.55
CA HIS A 137 9.14 2.32 -35.38
C HIS A 137 9.98 1.23 -34.67
N TRP A 138 11.07 1.60 -33.99
CA TRP A 138 11.95 0.62 -33.33
C TRP A 138 11.37 0.05 -32.03
N LEU A 139 10.56 0.83 -31.31
CA LEU A 139 10.02 0.44 -30.01
C LEU A 139 8.56 -0.03 -30.06
N ASP A 140 7.92 0.03 -31.23
CA ASP A 140 6.48 -0.19 -31.40
C ASP A 140 5.64 0.67 -30.43
N ALA A 141 6.11 1.90 -30.19
CA ALA A 141 5.56 2.82 -29.22
C ALA A 141 4.64 3.84 -29.88
N GLU A 142 3.64 4.32 -29.12
CA GLU A 142 2.68 5.31 -29.61
C GLU A 142 3.35 6.67 -29.86
N GLU A 143 3.04 7.31 -30.97
CA GLU A 143 3.63 8.60 -31.35
C GLU A 143 3.31 9.70 -30.34
N SER A 144 2.09 9.71 -29.77
CA SER A 144 1.65 10.66 -28.75
C SER A 144 2.53 10.57 -27.48
N PHE A 145 2.88 9.35 -27.08
CA PHE A 145 3.71 9.06 -25.93
C PHE A 145 5.16 9.51 -26.16
N VAL A 146 5.78 9.12 -27.28
CA VAL A 146 7.17 9.50 -27.61
C VAL A 146 7.32 11.02 -27.74
N LYS A 147 6.36 11.69 -28.41
CA LYS A 147 6.30 13.16 -28.46
C LYS A 147 6.26 13.76 -27.06
N LYS A 148 5.44 13.19 -26.17
CA LYS A 148 5.29 13.74 -24.83
C LYS A 148 6.55 13.59 -23.98
N VAL A 149 7.20 12.43 -24.06
CA VAL A 149 8.49 12.20 -23.40
C VAL A 149 9.53 13.20 -23.92
N ALA A 150 9.56 13.47 -25.23
CA ALA A 150 10.47 14.48 -25.80
C ALA A 150 10.19 15.90 -25.28
N GLU A 151 8.92 16.31 -25.23
CA GLU A 151 8.52 17.60 -24.65
C GLU A 151 8.95 17.73 -23.18
N LEU A 152 8.64 16.73 -22.36
CA LEU A 152 8.94 16.73 -20.93
C LEU A 152 10.45 16.69 -20.66
N GLN A 153 11.20 15.91 -21.44
CA GLN A 153 12.66 15.87 -21.34
C GLN A 153 13.29 17.23 -21.65
N ASN A 154 12.78 17.96 -22.64
CA ASN A 154 13.30 19.28 -23.00
C ASN A 154 12.88 20.35 -22.00
N LYS A 155 11.65 20.30 -21.49
CA LYS A 155 11.12 21.27 -20.53
C LYS A 155 11.65 21.07 -19.12
N TYR A 156 11.83 19.81 -18.71
CA TYR A 156 12.29 19.43 -17.37
C TYR A 156 13.37 18.33 -17.46
N PRO A 157 14.63 18.70 -17.74
CA PRO A 157 15.72 17.73 -17.87
C PRO A 157 15.96 16.88 -16.60
N ASP A 158 15.71 17.47 -15.43
CA ASP A 158 15.97 16.86 -14.12
C ASP A 158 14.87 15.88 -13.67
N TYR A 159 13.75 15.76 -14.40
CA TYR A 159 12.71 14.81 -14.05
C TYR A 159 13.23 13.37 -14.11
N SER A 160 12.83 12.57 -13.12
CA SER A 160 13.00 11.12 -13.15
C SER A 160 12.07 10.48 -14.20
N ASN A 161 12.33 9.22 -14.56
CA ASN A 161 11.48 8.50 -15.51
C ASN A 161 10.06 8.30 -14.93
N ALA A 162 9.95 8.01 -13.63
CA ALA A 162 8.69 7.94 -12.90
C ALA A 162 7.89 9.25 -13.01
N GLN A 163 8.52 10.41 -12.79
CA GLN A 163 7.84 11.71 -12.87
C GLN A 163 7.33 12.03 -14.28
N ILE A 164 8.05 11.60 -15.32
CA ILE A 164 7.61 11.74 -16.72
C ILE A 164 6.35 10.89 -16.97
N LEU A 165 6.32 9.65 -16.45
CA LEU A 165 5.15 8.77 -16.56
C LEU A 165 3.94 9.34 -15.80
N GLU A 166 4.13 9.82 -14.57
CA GLU A 166 3.05 10.43 -13.80
C GLU A 166 2.43 11.63 -14.53
N GLU A 167 3.24 12.51 -15.11
CA GLU A 167 2.75 13.66 -15.87
C GLU A 167 2.04 13.27 -17.17
N TYR A 168 2.46 12.16 -17.80
CA TYR A 168 1.76 11.59 -18.94
C TYR A 168 0.39 11.03 -18.53
N GLU A 169 0.35 10.23 -17.45
CA GLU A 169 -0.88 9.58 -16.97
C GLU A 169 -1.90 10.58 -16.42
N LYS A 170 -1.48 11.66 -15.75
CA LYS A 170 -2.37 12.74 -15.28
C LYS A 170 -3.14 13.42 -16.42
N ARG A 171 -2.58 13.46 -17.63
CA ARG A 171 -3.21 14.09 -18.81
C ARG A 171 -4.09 13.13 -19.63
N MET A 172 -3.98 11.83 -19.37
CA MET A 172 -4.80 10.78 -19.99
C MET A 172 -6.03 10.40 -19.16
N LYS A 173 -6.10 10.79 -17.87
CA LYS A 173 -7.31 10.65 -17.06
C LYS A 173 -8.30 11.77 -17.46
N PRO A 174 -9.55 11.43 -17.84
CA PRO A 174 -10.58 12.41 -18.20
C PRO A 174 -10.98 13.31 -17.04
#